data_AF-A0A377FMX0-F1
#
_entry.id   AF-A0A377FMX0-F1
#
_cell.length_a   1.000
_cell.length_b   1.000
_cell.length_c   1.000
_cell.angle_alpha   90.00
_cell.angle_beta   90.00
_cell.angle_gamma   90.00
#
_symmetry.space_group_name_H-M   'P 1'
#
loop_
_entity.id
_entity.type
_entity.pdbx_description
1 polymer ?
#
loop_
_entity_poly.entity_id
_entity_poly.type
_entity_poly.pdbx_seq_one_letter_code
_entity_poly.pdbx_strand_id
1 'polypeptide(L)'
;MNPFLLVAIKLLIGFFAMVIIINLSGKGNLAPSSASDQIVNYVLGGIIGGVIYNNNVKILDFIAILCIWCILVLALKWVKKHNVKAKQLIDVKALTTYK
;
A
#
# COMPACT_ATOMS: atom_id res chain seq x y z
N MET A 1 -26.68 9.64 -5.65
CA MET A 1 -26.41 8.25 -5.22
C MET A 1 -26.61 8.18 -3.72
N ASN A 2 -27.18 7.09 -3.21
CA ASN A 2 -27.33 6.87 -1.78
C ASN A 2 -25.91 6.87 -1.13
N PRO A 3 -25.62 7.66 -0.09
CA PRO A 3 -24.26 7.82 0.45
C PRO A 3 -23.61 6.47 0.82
N PHE A 4 -24.39 5.52 1.32
CA PHE A 4 -23.92 4.15 1.59
C PHE A 4 -23.48 3.38 0.34
N LEU A 5 -24.14 3.60 -0.80
CA LEU A 5 -23.79 2.94 -2.06
C LEU A 5 -22.47 3.47 -2.62
N LEU A 6 -22.18 4.77 -2.45
CA LEU A 6 -20.89 5.36 -2.84
C LEU A 6 -19.74 4.85 -1.97
N VAL A 7 -19.97 4.74 -0.66
CA VAL A 7 -19.05 4.11 0.29
C VAL A 7 -18.76 2.66 -0.10
N ALA A 8 -19.81 1.87 -0.40
CA ALA A 8 -19.66 0.46 -0.79
C ALA A 8 -18.85 0.30 -2.08
N ILE A 9 -19.08 1.14 -3.09
CA ILE A 9 -18.30 1.12 -4.34
C ILE A 9 -16.83 1.46 -4.08
N LYS A 10 -16.54 2.53 -3.30
CA LYS A 10 -15.16 2.87 -2.94
C LYS A 10 -14.49 1.76 -2.15
N LEU A 11 -15.21 1.09 -1.26
CA LEU A 11 -14.69 -0.01 -0.47
C LEU A 11 -14.32 -1.20 -1.36
N LEU A 12 -15.16 -1.57 -2.33
CA LEU A 12 -14.85 -2.61 -3.32
C LEU A 12 -13.62 -2.24 -4.15
N ILE A 13 -13.53 -1.01 -4.65
CA ILE A 13 -12.36 -0.54 -5.43
C ILE A 13 -11.08 -0.62 -4.59
N GLY A 14 -11.13 -0.12 -3.34
CA GLY A 14 -10.00 -0.19 -2.41
C GLY A 14 -9.57 -1.63 -2.11
N PHE A 15 -10.52 -2.53 -1.93
CA PHE A 15 -10.25 -3.95 -1.71
C PHE A 15 -9.55 -4.60 -2.90
N PHE A 16 -10.08 -4.44 -4.12
CA PHE A 16 -9.44 -4.97 -5.32
C PHE A 16 -8.05 -4.37 -5.55
N ALA A 17 -7.88 -3.06 -5.32
CA ALA A 17 -6.58 -2.40 -5.41
C ALA A 17 -5.57 -2.98 -4.40
N MET A 18 -6.01 -3.26 -3.16
CA MET A 18 -5.17 -3.92 -2.16
C MET A 18 -4.72 -5.31 -2.62
N VAL A 19 -5.64 -6.13 -3.14
CA VAL A 19 -5.31 -7.46 -3.69
C VAL A 19 -4.29 -7.34 -4.84
N ILE A 20 -4.48 -6.40 -5.77
CA ILE A 20 -3.56 -6.17 -6.88
C ILE A 20 -2.18 -5.75 -6.39
N ILE A 21 -2.10 -4.78 -5.47
CA ILE A 21 -0.83 -4.27 -4.94
C ILE A 21 -0.05 -5.36 -4.19
N ILE A 22 -0.74 -6.22 -3.42
CA ILE A 22 -0.11 -7.35 -2.72
C ILE A 22 0.42 -8.38 -3.72
N ASN A 23 -0.36 -8.72 -4.74
CA ASN A 23 0.07 -9.64 -5.80
C ASN A 23 1.26 -9.10 -6.61
N LEU A 24 1.23 -7.83 -7.01
CA LEU A 24 2.36 -7.15 -7.68
C LEU A 24 3.59 -7.04 -6.78
N SER A 25 3.38 -6.95 -5.47
CA SER A 25 4.46 -7.02 -4.48
C SER A 25 5.12 -8.41 -4.43
N GLY A 26 4.53 -9.44 -5.04
CA GLY A 26 5.07 -10.80 -5.11
C GLY A 26 4.94 -11.56 -3.79
N LYS A 27 3.98 -11.16 -2.94
CA LYS A 27 3.72 -11.77 -1.64
C LYS A 27 2.51 -12.68 -1.80
N GLY A 28 2.70 -13.98 -1.57
CA GLY A 28 1.63 -14.98 -1.66
C GLY A 28 0.62 -14.93 -0.52
N ASN A 29 0.86 -14.12 0.53
CA ASN A 29 0.01 -14.00 1.71
C ASN A 29 -0.40 -12.55 2.00
N LEU A 30 -1.62 -12.40 2.51
CA LEU A 30 -2.19 -11.14 3.01
C LEU A 30 -1.49 -10.64 4.30
N ALA A 31 -0.83 -11.54 5.03
CA ALA A 31 -0.13 -11.22 6.27
C ALA A 31 1.20 -10.48 6.00
N PRO A 32 1.52 -9.42 6.76
CA PRO A 32 2.77 -8.70 6.60
C PRO A 32 3.96 -9.62 6.91
N SER A 33 4.90 -9.70 5.97
CA SER A 33 6.08 -10.57 6.08
C SER A 33 7.33 -9.84 6.58
N SER A 34 7.29 -8.50 6.67
CA SER A 34 8.35 -7.65 7.21
C SER A 34 7.79 -6.33 7.79
N ALA A 35 8.60 -5.60 8.59
CA ALA A 35 8.23 -4.28 9.12
C ALA A 35 7.91 -3.27 7.99
N SER A 36 8.67 -3.30 6.90
CA SER A 36 8.38 -2.46 5.74
C SER A 36 7.06 -2.81 5.05
N ASP A 37 6.65 -4.07 5.10
CA ASP A 37 5.35 -4.51 4.58
C ASP A 37 4.20 -4.04 5.46
N GLN A 38 4.41 -4.00 6.79
CA GLN A 38 3.44 -3.41 7.71
C GLN A 38 3.22 -1.93 7.39
N ILE A 39 4.29 -1.18 7.13
CA ILE A 39 4.18 0.25 6.79
C ILE A 39 3.40 0.45 5.49
N VAL A 40 3.69 -0.33 4.44
CA VAL A 40 2.97 -0.24 3.16
C VAL A 40 1.49 -0.55 3.33
N ASN A 41 1.15 -1.60 4.07
CA ASN A 41 -0.24 -1.98 4.32
C ASN A 41 -0.97 -0.96 5.21
N TYR A 42 -0.29 -0.40 6.20
CA TYR A 42 -0.83 0.63 7.10
C TYR A 42 -1.18 1.90 6.34
N VAL A 43 -0.26 2.41 5.51
CA VAL A 43 -0.51 3.64 4.75
C VAL A 43 -1.58 3.41 3.69
N LEU A 44 -1.58 2.25 3.01
CA LEU A 44 -2.65 1.89 2.07
C LEU A 44 -4.02 1.85 2.76
N GLY A 45 -4.10 1.25 3.96
CA GLY A 45 -5.31 1.23 4.79
C GLY A 45 -5.78 2.64 5.16
N GLY A 46 -4.85 3.54 5.53
CA GLY A 46 -5.15 4.94 5.84
C GLY A 46 -5.69 5.72 4.64
N ILE A 47 -5.10 5.55 3.45
CA ILE A 47 -5.57 6.16 2.20
C ILE A 47 -6.99 5.71 1.88
N ILE A 48 -7.23 4.39 1.89
CA ILE A 48 -8.55 3.82 1.60
C ILE A 48 -9.58 4.30 2.64
N GLY A 49 -9.26 4.22 3.94
CA GLY A 49 -10.13 4.67 5.01
C GLY A 49 -10.50 6.15 4.92
N GLY A 50 -9.53 7.03 4.62
CA GLY A 50 -9.78 8.47 4.47
C GLY A 50 -10.64 8.80 3.24
N VAL A 51 -10.45 8.10 2.12
CA VAL A 51 -11.19 8.37 0.87
C VAL A 51 -12.61 7.81 0.89
N ILE A 52 -12.85 6.68 1.57
CA ILE A 52 -14.16 6.03 1.66
C ILE A 52 -15.20 6.96 2.28
N TYR A 53 -14.87 7.63 3.39
CA TYR A 53 -15.82 8.49 4.12
C TYR A 53 -15.88 9.93 3.57
N ASN A 54 -14.98 10.30 2.66
CA ASN A 54 -14.95 11.64 2.09
C ASN A 54 -15.79 11.70 0.80
N ASN A 55 -16.97 12.31 0.89
CA ASN A 55 -17.87 12.47 -0.26
C ASN A 55 -17.35 13.41 -1.35
N ASN A 56 -16.39 14.29 -1.05
CA ASN A 56 -15.80 15.18 -2.05
C ASN A 56 -14.82 14.47 -2.97
N VAL A 57 -14.28 13.33 -2.55
CA VAL A 57 -13.35 12.54 -3.39
C VAL A 57 -14.18 11.73 -4.39
N LYS A 58 -14.03 12.04 -5.68
CA LYS A 58 -14.71 11.27 -6.74
C LYS A 58 -14.03 9.92 -6.93
N ILE A 59 -14.74 8.99 -7.56
CA ILE A 59 -14.21 7.65 -7.85
C ILE A 59 -12.94 7.72 -8.72
N LEU A 60 -12.90 8.64 -9.70
CA LEU A 60 -11.73 8.85 -10.55
C LEU A 60 -10.52 9.35 -9.76
N ASP A 61 -10.73 10.30 -8.84
CA ASP A 61 -9.67 10.81 -7.96
C ASP A 61 -9.13 9.70 -7.05
N PHE A 62 -10.02 8.85 -6.55
CA PHE A 62 -9.62 7.70 -5.74
C PHE A 62 -8.75 6.71 -6.54
N ILE A 63 -9.12 6.40 -7.78
CA ILE A 63 -8.32 5.54 -8.65
C ILE A 63 -6.95 6.18 -8.92
N ALA A 64 -6.89 7.49 -9.19
CA ALA A 64 -5.64 8.21 -9.40
C ALA A 64 -4.72 8.15 -8.17
N ILE A 65 -5.27 8.34 -6.96
CA ILE A 65 -4.53 8.21 -5.70
C ILE A 65 -3.95 6.79 -5.55
N LEU A 66 -4.74 5.76 -5.85
CA LEU A 66 -4.28 4.37 -5.81
C LEU A 66 -3.18 4.08 -6.84
N CYS A 67 -3.27 4.67 -8.04
CA CYS A 67 -2.22 4.56 -9.07
C CYS A 67 -0.90 5.21 -8.61
N ILE A 68 -0.96 6.43 -8.07
CA ILE A 68 0.21 7.13 -7.52
C ILE A 68 0.85 6.30 -6.41
N TRP A 69 0.04 5.78 -5.50
CA TRP A 69 0.50 4.93 -4.41
C TRP A 69 1.14 3.64 -4.93
N CYS A 70 0.54 2.98 -5.92
CA CYS A 70 1.10 1.78 -6.55
C CYS A 70 2.49 2.05 -7.15
N ILE A 71 2.65 3.17 -7.88
CA ILE A 71 3.94 3.60 -8.44
C ILE A 71 4.97 3.80 -7.32
N LEU A 72 4.58 4.45 -6.21
CA LEU A 72 5.47 4.67 -5.07
C LEU A 72 5.94 3.34 -4.46
N VAL A 73 5.04 2.38 -4.27
CA VAL A 73 5.39 1.05 -3.73
C VAL A 73 6.35 0.30 -4.67
N LEU A 74 6.11 0.36 -5.98
CA LEU A 74 6.99 -0.25 -6.97
C LEU A 74 8.36 0.43 -7.03
N ALA A 75 8.41 1.76 -6.93
CA ALA A 75 9.66 2.53 -6.87
C ALA A 75 10.48 2.15 -5.63
N LEU A 76 9.85 2.07 -4.45
CA LEU A 76 10.50 1.62 -3.22
C LEU A 76 11.05 0.20 -3.36
N LYS A 77 10.29 -0.72 -3.99
CA LYS A 77 10.74 -2.08 -4.26
C LYS A 77 11.95 -2.11 -5.19
N TRP A 78 11.96 -1.26 -6.23
CA TRP A 78 13.07 -1.13 -7.16
C TRP A 78 14.33 -0.60 -6.48
N VAL A 79 14.21 0.44 -5.66
CA VAL A 79 15.32 1.00 -4.86
C VAL A 79 15.90 -0.06 -3.91
N LYS A 80 15.05 -0.80 -3.20
CA LYS A 80 15.49 -1.90 -2.32
C LYS A 80 16.22 -3.01 -3.08
N LYS A 81 15.80 -3.31 -4.31
CA LYS A 81 16.40 -4.37 -5.15
C LYS A 81 17.74 -3.93 -5.73
N HIS A 82 17.88 -2.68 -6.16
CA HIS A 82 19.06 -2.20 -6.86
C HIS A 82 20.15 -1.64 -5.90
N ASN A 83 19.77 -1.15 -4.72
CA ASN A 83 20.70 -0.52 -3.80
C ASN A 83 20.72 -1.21 -2.42
N VAL A 84 21.70 -2.08 -2.20
CA VAL A 84 21.86 -2.90 -0.98
C VAL A 84 22.02 -2.04 0.28
N LYS A 85 22.59 -0.84 0.16
CA LYS A 85 22.72 0.12 1.27
C LYS A 85 21.38 0.78 1.64
N ALA A 86 20.54 1.10 0.65
CA ALA A 86 19.19 1.60 0.89
C ALA A 86 18.30 0.52 1.53
N LYS A 87 18.49 -0.75 1.15
CA LYS A 87 17.86 -1.89 1.82
C LYS A 87 18.22 -1.96 3.30
N GLN A 88 19.49 -1.77 3.67
CA GLN A 88 19.93 -1.78 5.07
C GLN A 88 19.36 -0.63 5.91
N LEU A 89 19.20 0.56 5.32
CA LEU A 89 18.59 1.73 5.99
C LEU A 89 17.07 1.57 6.16
N ILE A 90 16.37 1.06 5.14
CA ILE A 90 14.90 0.95 5.14
C ILE A 90 14.41 -0.29 5.91
N ASP A 91 15.14 -1.41 5.87
CA ASP A 91 14.75 -2.60 6.64
C ASP A 91 15.12 -2.51 8.13
N VAL A 92 15.81 -1.43 8.57
CA VAL A 92 16.41 -1.30 9.91
C VAL A 92 16.86 -2.67 10.38
N LYS A 93 17.79 -3.28 9.65
CA LYS A 93 18.42 -4.49 10.17
C LYS A 93 19.16 -4.03 11.41
N ALA A 94 18.54 -4.32 12.55
CA ALA A 94 19.18 -4.39 13.84
C ALA A 94 20.52 -5.10 13.62
N LEU A 95 21.60 -4.33 13.71
CA LEU A 95 22.95 -4.84 13.88
C LEU A 95 23.09 -5.40 15.30
N THR A 96 22.13 -6.21 15.72
CA THR A 96 22.24 -7.01 16.93
C THR A 96 22.52 -8.45 16.49
N THR A 97 23.82 -8.74 16.52
CA THR A 97 24.39 -10.06 16.82
C THR A 97 24.57 -11.01 15.62
N TYR A 98 25.80 -11.06 15.12
CA TYR A 98 26.53 -12.32 15.15
C TYR A 98 27.94 -12.02 15.71
N LYS A 99 28.16 -12.52 16.92
CA LYS A 99 29.47 -12.81 17.50
C LYS A 99 29.77 -14.27 17.15
#